data_AF-A0A7Y3JLJ5-F1
#
_entry.id   AF-A0A7Y3JLJ5-F1
#
_cell.length_a   1.000
_cell.length_b   1.000
_cell.length_c   1.000
_cell.angle_alpha   90.00
_cell.angle_beta   90.00
_cell.angle_gamma   90.00
#
_symmetry.space_group_name_H-M   'P 1'
#
loop_
_entity.id
_entity.type
_entity.pdbx_description
1 polymer ?
#
loop_
_entity_poly.entity_id
_entity_poly.type
_entity_poly.pdbx_seq_one_letter_code
_entity_poly.pdbx_strand_id
1 'polypeptide(L)' 'MQASFSELEYTSKKRQTRRDRFLAEIEAVTPWASLVKVIRPHYPSSGGVGRQPIG' A
#
# COMPACT_ATOMS: atom_id res chain seq x y z
N MET A 1 7.94 0.33 16.82
CA MET A 1 6.61 0.17 16.20
C MET A 1 5.84 -0.85 17.02
N GLN A 2 4.69 -0.49 17.58
CA GLN A 2 3.85 -1.40 18.36
C GLN A 2 2.82 -2.01 17.41
N ALA A 3 2.93 -3.31 17.15
CA ALA A 3 1.94 -4.01 16.35
C ALA A 3 0.60 -4.06 17.11
N SER A 4 -0.48 -3.80 16.40
CA SER A 4 -1.82 -3.88 16.97
C SER A 4 -2.18 -5.34 17.31
N PHE A 5 -3.08 -5.53 18.27
CA PHE A 5 -3.57 -6.87 18.64
C PHE A 5 -4.14 -7.62 17.43
N SER A 6 -4.78 -6.92 16.49
CA SER A 6 -5.29 -7.51 15.25
C SER A 6 -4.18 -7.98 14.30
N GLU A 7 -3.06 -7.26 14.21
CA GLU A 7 -1.89 -7.68 13.42
C GLU A 7 -1.20 -8.90 14.03
N LEU A 8 -1.07 -8.94 15.36
CA LEU A 8 -0.48 -10.08 16.07
C LEU A 8 -1.36 -11.34 15.98
N GLU A 9 -2.67 -11.19 16.04
CA GLU A 9 -3.61 -12.30 15.87
C GLU A 9 -3.64 -12.80 14.41
N TYR A 10 -3.61 -11.86 13.45
CA TYR A 10 -3.52 -12.19 12.03
C TYR A 10 -2.24 -12.98 11.70
N THR A 11 -1.10 -12.56 12.25
CA THR A 11 0.21 -13.19 11.99
C THR A 11 0.38 -14.54 12.68
N SER A 12 -0.23 -14.76 13.85
CA SER A 12 0.01 -16.00 14.62
C SER A 12 -0.83 -17.22 14.20
N LYS A 13 -1.98 -17.05 13.52
CA LYS A 13 -2.94 -18.15 13.31
C LYS A 13 -3.72 -18.17 11.99
N LYS A 14 -3.38 -17.37 10.98
CA LYS A 14 -4.09 -17.44 9.70
C LYS A 14 -3.42 -18.37 8.70
N ARG A 15 -4.18 -19.39 8.28
CA ARG A 15 -3.92 -20.11 7.02
C ARG A 15 -3.79 -19.06 5.92
N GLN A 16 -2.62 -18.97 5.30
CA GLN A 16 -2.38 -18.00 4.23
C GLN A 16 -3.42 -18.22 3.13
N THR A 17 -4.26 -17.20 2.93
CA THR A 17 -5.34 -17.31 1.96
C THR A 17 -4.77 -17.29 0.54
N ARG A 18 -5.56 -17.73 -0.45
CA ARG A 18 -5.16 -17.61 -1.85
C ARG A 18 -4.87 -16.16 -2.25
N ARG A 19 -5.65 -15.21 -1.68
CA ARG A 19 -5.45 -13.78 -1.89
C ARG A 19 -4.11 -13.31 -1.35
N ASP A 20 -3.72 -13.73 -0.15
CA ASP A 20 -2.46 -13.30 0.46
C ASP A 20 -1.25 -13.79 -0.34
N ARG A 21 -1.30 -15.03 -0.85
CA ARG A 21 -0.25 -15.56 -1.75
C ARG A 21 -0.15 -14.74 -3.03
N PHE A 22 -1.29 -14.47 -3.67
CA PHE A 22 -1.34 -13.68 -4.89
C PHE A 22 -0.81 -12.25 -4.69
N LEU A 23 -1.20 -11.59 -3.59
CA LEU A 23 -0.71 -10.25 -3.28
C LEU A 23 0.79 -10.26 -2.97
N ALA A 24 1.30 -11.28 -2.28
CA ALA A 24 2.74 -11.41 -2.03
C ALA A 24 3.53 -11.63 -3.33
N GLU A 25 3.00 -12.42 -4.26
CA GLU A 25 3.61 -12.59 -5.59
C GLU A 25 3.64 -11.28 -6.35
N ILE A 26 2.53 -10.53 -6.38
CA ILE A 26 2.48 -9.18 -6.99
C ILE A 26 3.51 -8.26 -6.35
N GLU A 27 3.57 -8.21 -5.03
CA GLU A 27 4.51 -7.36 -4.30
C GLU A 27 5.96 -7.70 -4.66
N ALA A 28 6.29 -9.00 -4.78
CA ALA A 28 7.62 -9.47 -5.11
C ALA A 28 8.03 -9.15 -6.56
N VAL A 29 7.09 -9.20 -7.52
CA VAL A 29 7.39 -8.94 -8.94
C VAL A 29 7.26 -7.47 -9.34
N THR A 30 6.58 -6.65 -8.52
CA THR A 30 6.30 -5.24 -8.88
C THR A 30 7.46 -4.33 -8.49
N PRO A 31 8.08 -3.60 -9.44
CA PRO A 31 9.16 -2.68 -9.14
C PRO A 31 8.61 -1.33 -8.64
N TRP A 32 7.99 -1.33 -7.45
CA TRP A 32 7.30 -0.16 -6.88
C TRP A 32 8.13 1.11 -6.87
N ALA A 33 9.40 1.02 -6.47
CA ALA A 33 10.29 2.18 -6.42
C ALA A 33 10.47 2.84 -7.80
N SER A 34 10.62 2.04 -8.85
CA SER A 34 10.75 2.52 -10.23
C SER A 34 9.46 3.15 -10.73
N LEU A 35 8.31 2.52 -10.46
CA LEU A 35 7.00 3.05 -10.83
C LEU A 35 6.72 4.40 -10.15
N VAL A 36 6.96 4.49 -8.84
CA VAL A 36 6.82 5.72 -8.08
C VAL A 36 7.74 6.81 -8.62
N LYS A 37 8.99 6.47 -8.98
CA LYS A 37 9.94 7.44 -9.56
C LYS A 37 9.43 8.03 -10.88
N VAL A 38 8.77 7.22 -11.72
CA VAL A 38 8.18 7.69 -12.99
C VAL A 38 6.96 8.57 -12.74
N ILE A 39 6.12 8.23 -11.76
CA ILE A 39 4.88 8.97 -11.49
C ILE A 39 5.14 10.28 -10.74
N ARG A 40 6.14 10.30 -9.85
CA ARG A 40 6.41 11.42 -8.92
C ARG A 40 6.48 12.80 -9.59
N PRO A 41 7.16 13.01 -10.74
CA PRO A 41 7.21 14.32 -11.40
C PRO A 41 5.85 14.82 -11.91
N HIS A 42 4.92 13.90 -12.18
CA HIS A 42 3.58 14.20 -12.69
C HIS A 42 2.52 14.22 -11.60
N TYR A 43 2.86 13.77 -10.39
CA TYR A 43 1.94 13.76 -9.28
C TYR A 43 1.86 15.17 -8.66
N PRO A 44 0.66 15.77 -8.57
CA PRO A 44 0.52 17.12 -8.02
C PRO A 44 0.93 17.11 -6.54
N SER A 45 2.04 17.79 -6.22
CA SER A 45 2.51 17.98 -4.84
C SER A 45 2.15 19.36 -4.27
N SER A 46 1.58 20.25 -5.11
CA SER A 46 1.41 21.68 -4.82
C SER A 46 -0.06 22.10 -4.66
N GLY A 47 -0.83 21.31 -3.92
CA GLY A 47 -2.20 21.64 -3.52
C GLY A 47 -2.53 20.88 -2.25
N GLY A 48 -3.29 21.50 -1.34
CA GLY A 48 -3.72 20.83 -0.10
C GLY A 48 -4.31 19.45 -0.39
N VAL A 49 -4.03 18.49 0.48
CA VAL A 49 -4.46 17.09 0.34
C VAL A 49 -5.99 17.05 0.21
N GLY A 50 -6.51 16.84 -1.00
CA GLY A 50 -7.94 16.61 -1.25
C GLY A 50 -8.56 17.40 -2.41
N ARG A 51 -9.88 17.25 -2.58
CA ARG A 51 -10.72 18.10 -3.45
C ARG A 51 -10.96 19.44 -2.75
N GLN A 52 -10.74 20.56 -3.45
CA GLN A 52 -11.22 21.84 -2.96
C GLN A 52 -12.76 21.84 -2.93
N PRO A 53 -13.39 22.45 -1.91
CA PRO A 53 -14.84 22.56 -1.84
C PRO A 53 -15.36 23.36 -3.04
N ILE A 54 -16.39 22.85 -3.69
CA ILE A 54 -17.12 23.56 -4.75
C ILE A 54 -18.06 24.53 -4.02
N GLY A 55 -17.79 25.83 -4.16
CA GLY A 55 -18.73 26.90 -3.82
C GLY A 55 -19.76 27.10 -4.92
#